data_AF-A0A1F9XC14-F1
#
_entry.id   AF-A0A1F9XC14-F1
#
_cell.length_a   1.000
_cell.length_b   1.000
_cell.length_c   1.000
_cell.angle_alpha   90.00
_cell.angle_beta   90.00
_cell.angle_gamma   90.00
#
_symmetry.space_group_name_H-M   'P 1'
#
loop_
_entity.id
_entity.type
_entity.pdbx_description
1 polymer ?
#
loop_
_entity_poly.entity_id
_entity_poly.type
_entity_poly.pdbx_seq_one_letter_code
_entity_poly.pdbx_strand_id
1 'polypeptide(L)'
;MTLILKLIAVALLHLAFYASYPETGKFGNYYLGISLLVWAVFIMFINTSAKLVSFISGAAGFVVNLAAFALMALAIAATMPQHDKTSVLDKLRAGKYPDRDTVNTGMLRFGVNLNRETAAGVKGLDRELGKAVKKLKED
;
A
#
# COMPACT_ATOMS: atom_id res chain seq x y z
N MET A 1 4.58 -3.20 18.93
CA MET A 1 4.64 -3.85 17.60
C MET A 1 6.01 -4.47 17.40
N THR A 2 6.08 -5.75 17.02
CA THR A 2 7.35 -6.41 16.68
C THR A 2 7.98 -5.73 15.46
N LEU A 3 9.32 -5.71 15.38
CA LEU A 3 10.05 -5.07 14.28
C LEU A 3 9.62 -5.62 12.91
N ILE A 4 9.39 -6.93 12.84
CA ILE A 4 8.92 -7.63 11.65
C ILE A 4 7.63 -6.99 11.11
N LEU A 5 6.64 -6.75 11.99
CA LEU A 5 5.38 -6.10 11.58
C LEU A 5 5.61 -4.69 11.05
N LYS A 6 6.58 -3.94 11.60
CA LYS A 6 6.91 -2.60 11.10
C LYS A 6 7.53 -2.66 9.70
N LEU A 7 8.42 -3.63 9.45
CA LEU A 7 9.02 -3.83 8.13
C LEU A 7 7.98 -4.28 7.09
N ILE A 8 7.05 -5.15 7.48
CA ILE A 8 5.90 -5.51 6.64
C ILE A 8 5.07 -4.27 6.33
N ALA A 9 4.78 -3.43 7.32
CA ALA A 9 4.04 -2.19 7.11
C ALA A 9 4.77 -1.22 6.16
N VAL A 10 6.10 -1.10 6.25
CA VAL A 10 6.90 -0.33 5.28
C VAL A 10 6.71 -0.87 3.87
N ALA A 11 6.84 -2.19 3.68
CA ALA A 11 6.68 -2.82 2.38
C ALA A 11 5.26 -2.62 1.83
N LEU A 12 4.23 -2.86 2.65
CA LEU A 12 2.83 -2.67 2.27
C LEU A 12 2.51 -1.23 1.87
N LEU A 13 3.07 -0.24 2.58
CA LEU A 13 2.87 1.16 2.20
C LEU A 13 3.49 1.45 0.82
N HIS A 14 4.71 0.98 0.55
CA HIS A 14 5.35 1.17 -0.76
C HIS A 14 4.57 0.46 -1.87
N LEU A 15 4.09 -0.76 -1.61
CA LEU A 15 3.22 -1.50 -2.54
C LEU A 15 1.91 -0.73 -2.79
N ALA A 16 1.31 -0.13 -1.77
CA ALA A 16 0.11 0.68 -1.92
C ALA A 16 0.35 1.88 -2.84
N PHE A 17 1.46 2.61 -2.69
CA PHE A 17 1.83 3.69 -3.62
C PHE A 17 2.11 3.18 -5.04
N TYR A 18 2.80 2.04 -5.16
CA TYR A 18 3.12 1.44 -6.45
C TYR A 18 1.86 1.00 -7.21
N ALA A 19 0.87 0.43 -6.52
CA ALA A 19 -0.40 0.00 -7.08
C ALA A 19 -1.35 1.17 -7.35
N SER A 20 -1.37 2.17 -6.46
CA SER A 20 -2.31 3.30 -6.54
C SER A 20 -1.87 4.41 -7.49
N TYR A 21 -0.57 4.58 -7.71
CA TYR A 21 -0.03 5.63 -8.57
C TYR A 21 0.89 5.04 -9.63
N PRO A 22 0.31 4.25 -10.57
CA PRO A 22 1.07 3.55 -11.57
C PRO A 22 1.75 4.48 -12.57
N GLU A 23 1.30 5.72 -12.77
CA GLU A 23 1.95 6.63 -13.75
C GLU A 23 3.32 7.15 -13.26
N THR A 24 4.25 6.24 -12.94
CA THR A 24 5.61 6.45 -12.49
C THR A 24 6.44 7.03 -13.63
N GLY A 25 7.17 8.10 -13.35
CA GLY A 25 8.15 8.64 -14.30
C GLY A 25 9.28 7.65 -14.57
N LYS A 26 10.20 7.99 -15.49
CA LYS A 26 11.36 7.15 -15.90
C LYS A 26 12.11 6.50 -14.74
N PHE A 27 12.19 7.16 -13.59
CA PHE A 27 12.90 6.69 -12.40
C PHE A 27 12.00 6.23 -11.25
N GLY A 28 10.67 6.20 -11.42
CA GLY A 28 9.74 5.94 -10.31
C GLY A 28 9.85 4.54 -9.70
N ASN A 29 10.15 3.52 -10.51
CA ASN A 29 10.37 2.15 -10.01
C ASN A 29 11.64 2.05 -9.16
N TYR A 30 12.75 2.63 -9.65
CA TYR A 30 14.01 2.67 -8.91
C TYR A 30 13.87 3.49 -7.63
N TYR A 31 13.19 4.63 -7.71
CA TYR A 31 12.89 5.46 -6.56
C TYR A 31 12.16 4.67 -5.46
N LEU A 32 11.08 3.96 -5.80
CA LEU A 32 10.31 3.21 -4.80
C LEU A 32 11.11 2.04 -4.19
N GLY A 33 11.96 1.36 -4.98
CA GLY A 33 12.85 0.33 -4.46
C GLY A 33 13.89 0.88 -3.49
N ILE A 34 14.56 1.97 -3.85
CA ILE A 34 15.55 2.64 -2.98
C ILE A 34 14.87 3.22 -1.74
N SER A 35 13.72 3.89 -1.91
CA SER A 35 12.89 4.42 -0.84
C SER A 35 12.52 3.33 0.17
N LEU A 36 12.11 2.15 -0.30
CA LEU A 36 11.78 1.02 0.57
C LEU A 36 12.97 0.62 1.45
N LEU A 37 14.16 0.50 0.87
CA LEU A 37 15.38 0.16 1.62
C LEU A 37 15.73 1.25 2.64
N VAL A 38 15.71 2.52 2.24
CA VAL A 38 16.01 3.66 3.10
C VAL A 38 15.05 3.70 4.28
N TRP A 39 13.75 3.57 4.04
CA TRP A 39 12.74 3.59 5.10
C TRP A 39 12.75 2.34 5.97
N ALA A 40 13.08 1.16 5.42
CA ALA A 40 13.27 -0.04 6.23
C ALA A 40 14.42 0.16 7.23
N VAL A 41 15.57 0.67 6.77
CA VAL A 41 16.73 0.98 7.63
C VAL A 41 16.38 2.06 8.66
N PHE A 42 15.72 3.13 8.24
CA PHE A 42 15.28 4.19 9.13
C PHE A 42 14.32 3.67 10.22
N ILE A 43 13.34 2.84 9.87
CA ILE A 43 12.40 2.25 10.84
C ILE A 43 13.09 1.27 11.78
N MET A 44 14.10 0.52 11.32
CA MET A 44 14.93 -0.29 12.23
C MET A 44 15.63 0.58 13.28
N PHE A 45 16.23 1.69 12.84
CA PHE A 45 16.91 2.64 13.74
C PHE A 45 15.95 3.33 14.71
N ILE A 46 14.82 3.84 14.22
CA ILE A 46 13.78 4.47 15.04
C ILE A 46 13.17 3.47 16.01
N ASN A 47 13.00 2.21 15.62
CA ASN A 47 12.47 1.19 16.53
C ASN A 47 13.40 0.95 17.73
N THR A 48 14.71 0.97 17.54
CA THR A 48 15.69 0.88 18.64
C THR A 48 15.61 2.11 19.54
N SER A 49 15.55 3.30 18.95
CA SER A 49 15.42 4.57 19.69
C SER A 49 14.08 4.66 20.44
N ALA A 50 12.98 4.23 19.83
CA ALA A 50 11.66 4.23 20.42
C ALA A 50 11.52 3.21 21.57
N LYS A 51 12.29 2.11 21.55
CA LYS A 51 12.38 1.19 22.70
C LYS A 51 12.99 1.89 23.92
N LEU A 52 14.06 2.65 23.72
CA LEU A 52 14.69 3.46 24.78
C LEU A 52 13.73 4.53 25.32
N VAL A 53 13.00 5.22 24.44
CA VAL A 53 12.00 6.22 24.84
C VAL A 53 10.77 5.58 25.52
N SER A 54 10.35 4.40 25.06
CA SER A 54 9.20 3.68 25.64
C SER A 54 9.44 3.16 27.05
N PHE A 55 10.71 3.04 27.46
CA PHE A 55 11.08 2.75 28.85
C PHE A 55 10.66 3.87 29.81
N ILE A 56 10.58 5.11 29.33
CA ILE A 56 10.14 6.28 30.09
C ILE A 56 8.63 6.48 29.97
N SER A 57 8.05 6.29 28.78
CA SER A 57 6.61 6.34 28.56
C SER A 57 6.19 5.48 27.35
N GLY A 58 5.38 4.45 27.60
CA GLY A 58 4.91 3.53 26.55
C GLY A 58 4.15 4.22 25.41
N ALA A 59 3.41 5.30 25.71
CA ALA A 59 2.68 6.09 24.72
C ALA A 59 3.62 6.88 23.79
N ALA A 60 4.74 7.39 24.31
CA ALA A 60 5.72 8.15 23.54
C ALA A 60 6.35 7.29 22.42
N GLY A 61 6.66 6.02 22.73
CA GLY A 61 7.16 5.07 21.73
C GLY A 61 6.17 4.85 20.58
N PHE A 62 4.87 4.80 20.86
CA PHE A 62 3.84 4.68 19.82
C PHE A 62 3.78 5.93 18.94
N VAL A 63 3.74 7.12 19.54
CA VAL A 63 3.67 8.40 18.81
C VAL A 63 4.87 8.58 17.88
N VAL A 64 6.09 8.25 18.33
CA VAL A 64 7.31 8.34 17.50
C VAL A 64 7.21 7.42 16.27
N ASN A 65 6.70 6.20 16.44
CA ASN A 65 6.51 5.29 15.31
C ASN A 65 5.44 5.80 14.34
N LEU A 66 4.31 6.29 14.86
CA LEU A 66 3.24 6.85 14.04
C LEU A 66 3.74 8.05 13.22
N ALA A 67 4.50 8.95 13.86
CA ALA A 67 5.13 10.08 13.18
C ALA A 67 6.10 9.63 12.08
N ALA A 68 6.92 8.59 12.34
CA ALA A 68 7.82 8.04 11.33
C ALA A 68 7.06 7.47 10.11
N PHE A 69 5.96 6.75 10.32
CA PHE A 69 5.12 6.24 9.22
C PHE A 69 4.41 7.37 8.45
N ALA A 70 3.92 8.39 9.15
CA ALA A 70 3.31 9.56 8.52
C ALA A 70 4.32 10.33 7.66
N LEU A 71 5.53 10.55 8.19
CA LEU A 71 6.63 11.19 7.46
C LEU A 71 7.03 10.38 6.23
N MET A 72 7.08 9.06 6.33
CA MET A 72 7.32 8.18 5.19
C MET A 72 6.26 8.34 4.11
N ALA A 73 4.97 8.27 4.48
CA ALA A 73 3.88 8.42 3.53
C ALA A 73 3.91 9.79 2.83
N LEU A 74 4.17 10.86 3.59
CA LEU A 74 4.32 12.22 3.05
C LEU A 74 5.53 12.34 2.13
N ALA A 75 6.67 11.78 2.51
CA ALA A 75 7.89 11.83 1.70
C ALA A 75 7.69 11.12 0.36
N ILE A 76 7.12 9.91 0.38
CA ILE A 76 6.79 9.17 -0.85
C ILE A 76 5.80 9.98 -1.69
N ALA A 77 4.72 10.48 -1.09
CA ALA A 77 3.71 11.24 -1.81
C ALA A 77 4.27 12.51 -2.46
N ALA A 78 5.19 13.21 -1.78
CA ALA A 78 5.78 14.45 -2.26
C ALA A 78 6.88 14.24 -3.31
N THR A 79 7.64 13.14 -3.23
CA THR A 79 8.89 13.01 -4.00
C THR A 79 8.91 11.85 -4.99
N MET A 80 7.92 10.95 -4.97
CA MET A 80 7.80 9.88 -5.97
C MET A 80 7.63 10.46 -7.39
N PRO A 81 8.53 10.14 -8.34
CA PRO A 81 8.42 10.65 -9.71
C PRO A 81 7.15 10.17 -10.41
N GLN A 82 6.40 11.09 -10.97
CA GLN A 82 5.21 10.83 -11.78
C GLN A 82 5.41 11.29 -13.23
N HIS A 83 4.81 10.59 -14.18
CA HIS A 83 4.93 10.86 -15.61
C HIS A 83 4.36 12.25 -15.98
N ASP A 84 3.26 12.64 -15.35
CA ASP A 84 2.58 13.93 -15.52
C ASP A 84 3.26 15.09 -14.76
N LYS A 85 4.43 14.86 -14.16
CA LYS A 85 5.18 15.82 -13.35
C LYS A 85 4.40 16.41 -12.18
N THR A 86 3.25 15.83 -11.81
CA THR A 86 2.43 16.25 -10.68
C THR A 86 2.66 15.28 -9.53
N SER A 87 3.04 15.78 -8.36
CA SER A 87 3.31 14.90 -7.22
C SER A 87 2.05 14.15 -6.77
N VAL A 88 2.23 12.98 -6.16
CA VAL A 88 1.11 12.23 -5.58
C VAL A 88 0.43 13.06 -4.48
N LEU A 89 1.20 13.83 -3.71
CA LEU A 89 0.67 14.74 -2.71
C LEU A 89 -0.26 15.81 -3.31
N ASP A 90 0.10 16.38 -4.46
CA ASP A 90 -0.75 17.38 -5.13
C ASP A 90 -2.02 16.73 -5.71
N LYS A 91 -1.93 15.50 -6.21
CA LYS A 91 -3.11 14.71 -6.64
C LYS A 91 -4.07 14.50 -5.47
N LEU A 92 -3.55 14.06 -4.33
CA LEU A 92 -4.33 13.86 -3.10
C LEU A 92 -4.99 15.16 -2.62
N ARG A 93 -4.25 16.28 -2.62
CA ARG A 93 -4.78 17.60 -2.26
C ARG A 93 -5.88 18.08 -3.22
N ALA A 94 -5.77 17.74 -4.49
CA ALA A 94 -6.77 18.04 -5.50
C ALA A 94 -7.97 17.06 -5.48
N GLY A 95 -8.04 16.13 -4.52
CA GLY A 95 -9.10 15.12 -4.45
C GLY A 95 -9.04 14.06 -5.55
N LYS A 96 -7.91 13.96 -6.26
CA LYS A 96 -7.68 12.97 -7.32
C LYS A 96 -7.15 11.69 -6.71
N TYR A 97 -8.07 10.84 -6.28
CA TYR A 97 -7.77 9.51 -5.74
C TYR A 97 -7.69 8.47 -6.85
N PRO A 98 -6.92 7.39 -6.68
CA PRO A 98 -6.89 6.28 -7.61
C PRO A 98 -8.26 5.63 -7.74
N ASP A 99 -8.72 5.47 -8.98
CA ASP A 99 -9.92 4.70 -9.28
C ASP A 99 -9.60 3.21 -9.54
N ARG A 100 -10.64 2.43 -9.83
CA ARG A 100 -10.52 0.99 -10.09
C ARG A 100 -9.54 0.69 -11.23
N ASP A 101 -9.59 1.46 -12.31
CA ASP A 101 -8.76 1.22 -13.49
C ASP A 101 -7.30 1.58 -13.22
N THR A 102 -7.08 2.64 -12.44
CA THR A 102 -5.76 3.03 -11.93
C THR A 102 -5.16 1.90 -11.09
N VAL A 103 -5.91 1.40 -10.10
CA VAL A 103 -5.44 0.30 -9.24
C VAL A 103 -5.21 -0.98 -10.06
N ASN A 104 -6.10 -1.32 -10.99
CA ASN A 104 -5.90 -2.48 -11.87
C ASN A 104 -4.62 -2.33 -12.72
N THR A 105 -4.36 -1.14 -13.24
CA THR A 105 -3.13 -0.83 -14.00
C THR A 105 -1.88 -0.99 -13.13
N GLY A 106 -1.94 -0.56 -11.87
CA GLY A 106 -0.86 -0.80 -10.91
C GLY A 106 -0.68 -2.28 -10.59
N MET A 107 -1.78 -3.02 -10.39
CA MET A 107 -1.74 -4.45 -10.08
C MET A 107 -1.21 -5.30 -11.24
N LEU A 108 -1.44 -4.90 -12.49
CA LEU A 108 -0.89 -5.57 -13.67
C LEU A 108 0.63 -5.62 -13.66
N ARG A 109 1.30 -4.67 -13.01
CA ARG A 109 2.78 -4.66 -12.85
C ARG A 109 3.28 -5.78 -11.95
N PHE A 110 2.42 -6.26 -11.05
CA PHE A 110 2.67 -7.43 -10.21
C PHE A 110 2.18 -8.72 -10.88
N GLY A 111 1.70 -8.66 -12.13
CA GLY A 111 1.11 -9.80 -12.84
C GLY A 111 -0.33 -10.12 -12.43
N VAL A 112 -0.98 -9.25 -11.66
CA VAL A 112 -2.34 -9.45 -11.13
C VAL A 112 -3.33 -8.66 -11.97
N ASN A 113 -4.35 -9.33 -12.53
CA ASN A 113 -5.41 -8.68 -13.30
C ASN A 113 -6.70 -8.71 -12.50
N LEU A 114 -6.93 -7.65 -11.71
CA LEU A 114 -8.09 -7.54 -10.83
C LEU A 114 -9.41 -7.67 -11.59
N ASN A 115 -9.49 -7.10 -12.80
CA ASN A 115 -10.71 -7.18 -13.60
C ASN A 115 -11.03 -8.62 -14.01
N ARG A 116 -10.02 -9.39 -14.43
CA ARG A 116 -10.17 -10.81 -14.76
C ARG A 116 -10.52 -11.64 -13.53
N GLU A 117 -9.82 -11.42 -12.42
CA GLU A 117 -10.02 -12.15 -11.16
C GLU A 117 -11.41 -11.90 -10.57
N THR A 118 -11.86 -10.64 -10.56
CA THR A 118 -13.20 -10.28 -10.09
C THR A 118 -14.28 -10.91 -10.97
N ALA A 119 -14.11 -10.88 -12.29
CA ALA A 119 -15.06 -11.51 -13.22
C ALA A 119 -15.11 -13.05 -13.04
N ALA A 120 -13.97 -13.69 -12.77
CA ALA A 120 -13.93 -15.11 -12.47
C ALA A 120 -14.61 -15.44 -11.13
N GLY A 121 -14.37 -14.61 -10.11
CA GLY A 121 -14.99 -14.75 -8.79
C GLY A 121 -16.52 -14.62 -8.82
N VAL A 122 -17.05 -13.61 -9.53
CA VAL A 122 -18.50 -13.42 -9.70
C VAL A 122 -19.14 -14.63 -10.39
N LYS A 123 -18.53 -15.13 -11.49
CA LYS A 123 -19.01 -16.34 -12.17
C LYS A 123 -18.97 -17.59 -11.28
N GLY A 124 -17.96 -17.70 -10.42
CA GLY A 124 -17.88 -18.75 -9.41
C GLY A 124 -19.02 -18.68 -8.40
N LEU A 125 -19.29 -17.48 -7.88
CA LEU A 125 -20.36 -17.22 -6.93
C LEU A 125 -21.74 -17.55 -7.51
N ASP A 126 -22.02 -17.11 -8.74
CA ASP A 126 -23.29 -17.40 -9.44
C ASP A 126 -23.51 -18.91 -9.60
N ARG A 127 -22.42 -19.65 -9.89
CA ARG A 127 -22.48 -21.11 -10.03
C ARG A 127 -22.77 -21.81 -8.71
N GLU A 128 -22.19 -21.34 -7.60
CA GLU A 128 -22.46 -21.90 -6.27
C GLU A 128 -23.87 -21.57 -5.78
N LEU A 129 -24.32 -20.33 -5.98
CA LEU A 129 -25.69 -19.91 -5.70
C LEU A 129 -26.69 -20.74 -6.50
N GLY A 130 -26.45 -20.96 -7.80
CA GLY A 130 -27.29 -21.80 -8.63
C GLY A 130 -27.40 -23.24 -8.13
N LYS A 131 -26.30 -23.82 -7.64
CA LYS A 131 -26.31 -25.16 -7.01
C LYS A 131 -27.11 -25.17 -5.70
N ALA A 132 -26.92 -24.16 -4.85
CA ALA A 132 -27.63 -24.04 -3.59
C ALA A 132 -29.15 -23.88 -3.80
N VAL A 133 -29.56 -23.01 -4.72
CA VAL A 133 -30.97 -22.81 -5.09
C VAL A 133 -31.57 -24.08 -5.68
N LYS A 134 -30.82 -24.83 -6.50
CA LYS A 134 -31.29 -26.10 -7.04
C LYS A 134 -31.51 -27.14 -5.93
N LYS A 135 -30.58 -27.24 -4.98
CA LYS A 135 -30.70 -28.12 -3.81
C LYS A 135 -31.93 -27.78 -2.95
N LEU A 136 -32.18 -26.50 -2.70
CA LEU A 136 -33.35 -26.02 -1.96
C LEU A 136 -34.70 -26.25 -2.67
N LYS A 137 -34.70 -26.55 -3.97
CA LYS A 137 -35.92 -26.88 -4.74
C LYS A 137 -36.17 -28.39 -4.83
N GLU A 138 -35.17 -29.20 -4.50
CA GLU A 138 -35.24 -30.67 -4.50
C GLU A 138 -35.60 -31.23 -3.11
N ASP A 139 -35.46 -30.41 -2.06
CA ASP A 139 -35.99 -30.62 -0.70
C ASP A 139 -37.40 -30.01 -0.54
#